data_AF-A0A1G7A2X8-F1
#
_entry.id   AF-A0A1G7A2X8-F1
#
_cell.length_a   1.000
_cell.length_b   1.000
_cell.length_c   1.000
_cell.angle_alpha   90.00
_cell.angle_beta   90.00
_cell.angle_gamma   90.00
#
_symmetry.space_group_name_H-M   'P 1'
#
loop_
_entity.id
_entity.type
_entity.pdbx_description
1 polymer ?
#
loop_
_entity_poly.entity_id
_entity_poly.type
_entity_poly.pdbx_seq_one_letter_code
_entity_poly.pdbx_strand_id
1 'polypeptide(L)'
;MWESTATGKDCNTGAVLAGFKGLAVFNSAATASFDNSRPPTSQGSAFGTWKREAGDNYSLTLVFMRFNPDGTLAGTQKAKVVRTLSADGNSYTGTVAGQIIDTAGNVISSYCATDAGSRVSW
;
A
#
# COMPACT_ATOMS: atom_id res chain seq x y z
N MET A 1 3.82 8.65 -12.41
CA MET A 1 4.45 8.02 -11.23
C MET A 1 4.20 8.90 -10.02
N TRP A 2 4.09 8.30 -8.84
CA TRP A 2 3.83 9.01 -7.59
C TRP A 2 4.89 8.65 -6.56
N GLU A 3 5.31 9.65 -5.79
CA GLU A 3 6.05 9.48 -4.55
C GLU A 3 5.08 9.62 -3.38
N SER A 4 5.28 8.81 -2.35
CA SER A 4 4.38 8.77 -1.22
C SER A 4 5.13 8.59 0.09
N THR A 5 4.49 9.02 1.17
CA THR A 5 4.86 8.66 2.54
C THR A 5 3.68 7.89 3.12
N ALA A 6 3.93 6.67 3.57
CA ALA A 6 2.97 5.88 4.33
C ALA A 6 3.35 5.90 5.80
N THR A 7 2.36 6.06 6.66
CA THR A 7 2.50 6.09 8.12
C THR A 7 1.68 4.96 8.71
N GLY A 8 2.36 3.90 9.16
CA GLY A 8 1.75 2.81 9.91
C GLY A 8 1.23 3.28 11.25
N LYS A 9 0.05 2.79 11.64
CA LYS A 9 -0.66 3.15 12.86
C LYS A 9 -1.17 1.91 13.56
N ASP A 10 -1.24 1.99 14.88
CA ASP A 10 -2.02 1.05 15.67
C ASP A 10 -3.50 1.18 15.28
N CYS A 11 -4.13 0.06 14.91
CA CYS A 11 -5.49 0.06 14.39
C CYS A 11 -6.55 0.47 15.42
N ASN A 12 -6.27 0.31 16.71
CA ASN A 12 -7.26 0.53 17.77
C ASN A 12 -7.16 1.96 18.32
N THR A 13 -5.95 2.45 18.48
CA THR A 13 -5.64 3.74 19.12
C THR A 13 -5.33 4.84 18.13
N GLY A 14 -4.97 4.50 16.88
CA GLY A 14 -4.49 5.44 15.88
C GLY A 14 -3.07 5.98 16.14
N ALA A 15 -2.39 5.48 17.18
CA ALA A 15 -1.03 5.87 17.52
C ALA A 15 -0.08 5.58 16.35
N VAL A 16 0.81 6.53 16.04
CA VAL A 16 1.80 6.38 14.97
C VAL A 16 2.86 5.36 15.39
N LEU A 17 3.11 4.39 14.51
CA LEU A 17 4.12 3.36 14.74
C LEU A 17 5.42 3.70 14.00
N ALA A 18 5.35 3.79 12.67
CA ALA A 18 6.50 4.06 11.82
C ALA A 18 6.07 4.51 10.41
N GLY A 19 6.89 5.35 9.78
CA GLY A 19 6.72 5.77 8.40
C GLY A 19 7.67 5.08 7.42
N PHE A 20 7.33 5.07 6.13
CA PHE A 20 8.23 4.68 5.04
C PHE A 20 7.88 5.43 3.75
N LYS A 21 8.84 5.51 2.83
CA LYS A 21 8.62 6.08 1.50
C LYS A 21 8.13 5.01 0.54
N GLY A 22 7.24 5.39 -0.37
CA GLY A 22 6.69 4.50 -1.38
C GLY A 22 6.69 5.14 -2.77
N LEU A 23 6.85 4.31 -3.79
CA LEU A 23 6.69 4.66 -5.20
C LEU A 23 5.48 3.93 -5.76
N ALA A 24 4.73 4.59 -6.64
CA ALA A 24 3.58 4.00 -7.30
C ALA A 24 3.51 4.33 -8.79
N VAL A 25 3.15 3.33 -9.58
CA VAL A 25 2.77 3.47 -10.98
C VAL A 25 1.35 2.96 -11.15
N PHE A 26 0.50 3.78 -11.77
CA PHE A 26 -0.88 3.47 -12.11
C PHE A 26 -0.99 3.33 -13.62
N ASN A 27 -1.56 2.22 -14.07
CA ASN A 27 -1.77 1.92 -15.48
C ASN A 27 -3.24 2.11 -15.85
N SER A 28 -3.51 2.47 -17.11
CA SER A 28 -4.87 2.70 -17.62
C SER A 28 -5.76 1.44 -17.61
N ALA A 29 -5.16 0.25 -17.59
CA ALA A 29 -5.87 -1.03 -17.49
C ALA A 29 -6.37 -1.37 -16.06
N ALA A 30 -6.62 -0.36 -15.22
CA ALA A 30 -7.04 -0.52 -13.83
C ALA A 30 -6.07 -1.34 -12.96
N THR A 31 -4.77 -1.36 -13.31
CA THR A 31 -3.71 -2.02 -12.53
C THR A 31 -2.73 -1.01 -11.96
N ALA A 32 -2.04 -1.39 -10.89
CA ALA A 32 -0.99 -0.57 -10.29
C ALA A 32 0.15 -1.44 -9.72
N SER A 33 1.33 -0.84 -9.69
CA SER A 33 2.54 -1.43 -9.10
C SER A 33 3.09 -0.48 -8.05
N PHE A 34 3.58 -1.04 -6.95
CA PHE A 34 4.08 -0.29 -5.81
C PHE A 34 5.41 -0.85 -5.33
N ASP A 35 6.31 0.04 -4.94
CA ASP A 35 7.52 -0.33 -4.22
C ASP A 35 7.76 0.63 -3.05
N ASN A 36 8.69 0.30 -2.16
CA ASN A 36 8.93 1.10 -0.97
C ASN A 36 10.37 1.03 -0.45
N SER A 37 10.67 1.90 0.53
CA SER A 37 12.00 2.05 1.11
C SER A 37 12.33 1.06 2.22
N ARG A 38 11.51 0.03 2.47
CA ARG A 38 11.82 -1.00 3.48
C ARG A 38 12.77 -2.04 2.89
N PRO A 39 13.63 -2.68 3.71
CA PRO A 39 14.54 -3.71 3.22
C PRO A 39 13.78 -4.84 2.48
N PRO A 40 14.25 -5.24 1.28
CA PRO A 40 13.52 -6.18 0.42
C PRO A 40 13.52 -7.63 0.93
N THR A 41 14.20 -7.91 2.05
CA THR A 41 14.37 -9.26 2.60
C THR A 41 13.07 -9.87 3.13
N SER A 42 12.06 -9.07 3.43
CA SER A 42 10.81 -9.52 4.08
C SER A 42 9.57 -9.44 3.18
N GLN A 43 9.67 -8.70 2.06
CA GLN A 43 8.54 -8.39 1.20
C GLN A 43 9.03 -7.90 -0.18
N GLY A 44 8.40 -8.38 -1.26
CA GLY A 44 8.64 -7.86 -2.61
C GLY A 44 7.76 -6.65 -2.93
N SER A 45 7.89 -6.11 -4.16
CA SER A 45 6.98 -5.09 -4.68
C SER A 45 5.52 -5.56 -4.67
N ALA A 46 4.59 -4.61 -4.60
CA ALA A 46 3.17 -4.88 -4.71
C ALA A 46 2.68 -4.80 -6.14
N PHE A 47 1.68 -5.62 -6.43
CA PHE A 47 0.84 -5.51 -7.62
C PHE A 47 -0.61 -5.44 -7.19
N GLY A 48 -1.42 -4.72 -7.95
CA GLY A 48 -2.78 -4.48 -7.55
C GLY A 48 -3.68 -3.95 -8.65
N THR A 49 -4.93 -3.74 -8.26
CA THR A 49 -5.95 -3.11 -9.08
C THR A 49 -6.42 -1.83 -8.42
N TRP A 50 -6.91 -0.89 -9.23
CA TRP A 50 -7.52 0.34 -8.76
C TRP A 50 -8.84 0.59 -9.49
N LYS A 51 -9.77 1.27 -8.84
CA LYS A 51 -10.97 1.80 -9.47
C LYS A 51 -11.25 3.22 -8.99
N ARG A 52 -11.78 4.03 -9.90
CA ARG A 52 -12.36 5.32 -9.54
C ARG A 52 -13.74 5.09 -8.93
N GLU A 53 -13.98 5.70 -7.79
CA GLU A 53 -15.29 5.76 -7.13
C GLU A 53 -16.00 7.07 -7.50
N ALA A 54 -17.00 7.49 -6.72
CA ALA A 54 -17.63 8.79 -6.92
C ALA A 54 -16.64 9.95 -6.70
N GLY A 55 -16.65 10.92 -7.62
CA GLY A 55 -15.83 12.13 -7.56
C GLY A 55 -14.34 11.84 -7.72
N ASP A 56 -13.55 12.35 -6.78
CA ASP A 56 -12.08 12.22 -6.77
C ASP A 56 -11.58 11.12 -5.82
N ASN A 57 -12.48 10.19 -5.48
CA ASN A 57 -12.17 9.05 -4.63
C ASN A 57 -11.78 7.84 -5.46
N TYR A 58 -10.82 7.07 -4.96
CA TYR A 58 -10.29 5.87 -5.59
C TYR A 58 -10.15 4.78 -4.55
N SER A 59 -10.42 3.54 -4.94
CA SER A 59 -10.08 2.37 -4.13
C SER A 59 -9.05 1.50 -4.84
N LEU A 60 -8.20 0.85 -4.07
CA LEU A 60 -7.17 -0.04 -4.56
C LEU A 60 -7.12 -1.31 -3.72
N THR A 61 -6.71 -2.40 -4.35
CA THR A 61 -6.26 -3.61 -3.67
C THR A 61 -4.83 -3.90 -4.09
N LEU A 62 -3.93 -4.03 -3.11
CA LEU A 62 -2.53 -4.37 -3.34
C LEU A 62 -2.22 -5.73 -2.73
N VAL A 63 -1.40 -6.52 -3.42
CA VAL A 63 -0.92 -7.82 -2.96
C VAL A 63 0.60 -7.84 -3.05
N PHE A 64 1.24 -8.32 -2.00
CA PHE A 64 2.68 -8.46 -1.89
C PHE A 64 3.02 -9.90 -1.51
N MET A 65 4.09 -10.44 -2.10
CA MET A 65 4.71 -11.67 -1.61
C MET A 65 5.54 -11.38 -0.37
N ARG A 66 5.48 -12.26 0.63
CA ARG A 66 6.28 -12.18 1.85
C ARG A 66 7.20 -13.37 1.97
N PHE A 67 8.37 -13.13 2.55
CA PHE A 67 9.43 -14.13 2.68
C PHE A 67 9.93 -14.20 4.11
N ASN A 68 10.32 -15.40 4.52
CA ASN A 68 11.06 -15.64 5.76
C ASN A 68 12.52 -15.20 5.58
N PRO A 69 13.29 -15.03 6.67
CA PRO A 69 14.71 -14.68 6.58
C PRO A 69 15.57 -15.65 5.77
N ASP A 70 15.16 -16.92 5.67
CA ASP A 70 15.82 -17.96 4.86
C ASP A 70 15.42 -17.92 3.37
N GLY A 71 14.58 -16.96 2.97
CA GLY A 71 14.10 -16.79 1.60
C GLY A 71 12.89 -17.66 1.23
N THR A 72 12.42 -18.53 2.13
CA THR A 72 11.21 -19.33 1.87
C THR A 72 9.95 -18.46 1.87
N LEU A 73 8.94 -18.85 1.11
CA LEU A 73 7.67 -18.13 1.04
C LEU A 73 6.97 -18.16 2.41
N ALA A 74 6.74 -16.98 3.00
CA ALA A 74 6.03 -16.82 4.26
C ALA A 74 4.51 -16.62 4.07
N GLY A 75 4.09 -16.30 2.84
CA GLY A 75 2.69 -16.05 2.47
C GLY A 75 2.54 -14.72 1.73
N THR A 76 1.42 -14.03 1.97
CA THR A 76 1.12 -12.75 1.31
C THR A 76 0.75 -11.66 2.30
N GLN A 77 0.87 -10.43 1.85
CA GLN A 77 0.24 -9.28 2.48
C GLN A 77 -0.76 -8.69 1.50
N LYS A 78 -1.97 -8.38 1.98
CA LYS A 78 -3.02 -7.73 1.19
C LYS A 78 -3.41 -6.42 1.83
N ALA A 79 -3.55 -5.38 1.03
CA ALA A 79 -3.97 -4.06 1.48
C ALA A 79 -5.17 -3.56 0.68
N LYS A 80 -6.20 -3.10 1.38
CA LYS A 80 -7.25 -2.26 0.82
C LYS A 80 -6.89 -0.81 1.08
N VAL A 81 -6.91 0.01 0.04
CA VAL A 81 -6.53 1.42 0.10
C VAL A 81 -7.69 2.26 -0.41
N VAL A 82 -7.98 3.36 0.26
CA VAL A 82 -8.88 4.41 -0.23
C VAL A 82 -8.10 5.70 -0.31
N ARG A 83 -8.16 6.38 -1.46
CA ARG A 83 -7.47 7.65 -1.69
C ARG A 83 -8.43 8.70 -2.21
N THR A 84 -8.20 9.94 -1.81
CA THR A 84 -8.84 11.12 -2.36
C THR A 84 -7.77 11.94 -3.08
N LEU A 85 -7.98 12.14 -4.38
CA LEU A 85 -7.12 12.97 -5.22
C LEU A 85 -7.46 14.45 -4.99
N SER A 86 -6.44 15.32 -4.96
CA SER A 86 -6.66 16.76 -4.93
C SER A 86 -7.27 17.26 -6.24
N ALA A 87 -7.97 18.39 -6.19
CA ALA A 87 -8.64 18.98 -7.35
C ALA A 87 -7.70 19.31 -8.52
N ASP A 88 -6.43 19.61 -8.23
CA ASP A 88 -5.39 19.85 -9.25
C ASP A 88 -4.80 18.56 -9.85
N GLY A 89 -5.20 17.39 -9.32
CA GLY A 89 -4.75 16.08 -9.78
C GLY A 89 -3.28 15.78 -9.49
N ASN A 90 -2.60 16.54 -8.62
CA ASN A 90 -1.16 16.43 -8.37
C ASN A 90 -0.79 15.86 -7.00
N SER A 91 -1.75 15.74 -6.08
CA SER A 91 -1.55 15.15 -4.76
C SER A 91 -2.71 14.24 -4.36
N TYR A 92 -2.50 13.38 -3.37
CA TYR A 92 -3.57 12.61 -2.76
C TYR A 92 -3.30 12.39 -1.27
N THR A 93 -4.36 12.08 -0.53
CA THR A 93 -4.29 11.47 0.80
C THR A 93 -5.11 10.18 0.82
N GLY A 94 -4.83 9.29 1.76
CA GLY A 94 -5.50 8.00 1.83
C GLY A 94 -5.35 7.26 3.14
N THR A 95 -6.14 6.20 3.24
CA THR A 95 -6.15 5.24 4.34
C THR A 95 -5.91 3.84 3.81
N VAL A 96 -5.27 3.01 4.64
CA VAL A 96 -4.89 1.64 4.33
C VAL A 96 -5.35 0.74 5.45
N ALA A 97 -6.05 -0.33 5.10
CA ALA A 97 -6.33 -1.46 5.97
C ALA A 97 -5.72 -2.72 5.34
N GLY A 98 -4.86 -3.42 6.07
CA GLY A 98 -4.16 -4.56 5.53
C GLY A 98 -4.10 -5.76 6.46
N GLN A 99 -3.80 -6.90 5.84
CA GLN A 99 -3.73 -8.21 6.47
C GLN A 99 -2.45 -8.92 6.04
N ILE A 100 -1.86 -9.65 6.98
CA ILE A 100 -0.79 -10.60 6.74
C ILE A 100 -1.40 -11.99 6.76
N ILE A 101 -1.14 -12.74 5.69
CA ILE A 101 -1.76 -14.03 5.42
C ILE A 101 -0.63 -15.06 5.27
N ASP A 102 -0.70 -16.16 6.01
CA ASP A 102 0.27 -17.26 5.92
C ASP A 102 0.09 -18.08 4.62
N THR A 103 0.94 -19.10 4.42
CA THR A 103 0.86 -19.97 3.24
C THR A 103 -0.36 -20.91 3.23
N ALA A 104 -1.00 -21.12 4.38
CA ALA A 104 -2.25 -21.88 4.50
C ALA A 104 -3.50 -21.01 4.25
N GLY A 105 -3.34 -19.69 4.11
CA GLY A 105 -4.43 -18.75 3.88
C GLY A 105 -5.02 -18.14 5.14
N ASN A 106 -4.44 -18.38 6.32
CA ASN A 106 -4.91 -17.81 7.58
C ASN A 106 -4.44 -16.37 7.74
N VAL A 107 -5.30 -15.49 8.24
CA VAL A 107 -4.90 -14.14 8.65
C VAL A 107 -4.18 -14.24 10.00
N ILE A 108 -2.89 -13.93 10.01
CA ILE A 108 -2.04 -14.01 11.21
C ILE A 108 -1.81 -12.63 11.85
N SER A 109 -2.07 -11.54 11.13
CA SER A 109 -1.97 -10.18 11.64
C SER A 109 -2.76 -9.20 10.78
N SER A 110 -3.12 -8.05 11.34
CA SER A 110 -3.74 -6.92 10.64
C SER A 110 -2.99 -5.64 10.98
N TYR A 111 -3.00 -4.68 10.05
CA TYR A 111 -2.34 -3.39 10.23
C TYR A 111 -3.12 -2.26 9.57
N CYS A 112 -2.89 -1.05 10.05
CA CYS A 112 -3.52 0.16 9.55
C CYS A 112 -2.44 1.17 9.17
N ALA A 113 -2.70 1.99 8.16
CA ALA A 113 -1.85 3.10 7.81
C ALA A 113 -2.64 4.25 7.19
N THR A 114 -2.03 5.41 7.12
CA THR A 114 -2.43 6.48 6.20
C THR A 114 -1.32 6.71 5.20
N ASP A 115 -1.65 7.21 4.02
CA ASP A 115 -0.66 7.61 3.04
C ASP A 115 -0.99 8.97 2.42
N ALA A 116 0.06 9.66 2.00
CA ALA A 116 -0.06 10.88 1.23
C ALA A 116 1.00 10.84 0.13
N GLY A 117 0.66 11.32 -1.05
CA GLY A 117 1.59 11.31 -2.16
C GLY A 117 1.37 12.44 -3.14
N SER A 118 2.40 12.69 -3.95
CA SER A 118 2.43 13.68 -5.01
C SER A 118 2.99 13.07 -6.28
N ARG A 119 2.68 13.68 -7.43
CA ARG A 119 3.34 13.30 -8.68
C ARG A 119 4.84 13.52 -8.54
N VAL A 120 5.61 12.62 -9.14
CA VAL A 120 7.06 12.81 -9.26
C VAL A 120 7.32 14.01 -10.16
N SER A 121 8.16 14.92 -9.69
CA SER A 121 8.71 16.06 -10.43
C SER A 121 10.22 15.93 -10.54
N TRP A 122 10.80 16.44 -11.62
CA TRP A 122 12.25 16.56 -11.82
C TRP A 122 12.70 17.99 -11.57
#